data_AF-A0AAN9INF1-F1
#
_entry.id   AF-A0AAN9INF1-F1
#
_cell.length_a   1.000
_cell.length_b   1.000
_cell.length_c   1.000
_cell.angle_alpha   90.00
_cell.angle_beta   90.00
_cell.angle_gamma   90.00
#
_symmetry.space_group_name_H-M   'P 1'
#
loop_
_entity.id
_entity.type
_entity.pdbx_description
1 polymer ?
#
loop_
_entity_poly.entity_id
_entity_poly.type
_entity_poly.pdbx_seq_one_letter_code
_entity_poly.pdbx_strand_id
1 'polypeptide(L)'
;MLTTRKQDFGNRKNTAFAIDATATALLLRHRNSATVTLSLFNDGDTDISLLITYRTGLSNRRIGATSINSESSRSHTVFTCVVESRCKSTADGMSRFKTSRINLVDLAGSERQKLTGAAGERLKEAGNINRSLSQLGNLINILAEVSQTGKQRHIPYRDSRLTFLLQESLGGNAKLAMVCAISPAQSCRSETFSTLRFAQRAKAIKNKAVVNEVMQDDVNHLRQVIRQLRDELTVSTC
;
A
#
# COMPACT_ATOMS: atom_id res chain seq x y z
N MET A 1 -27.98 -9.91 -12.06
CA MET A 1 -28.04 -8.47 -12.42
C MET A 1 -27.16 -7.72 -11.42
N LEU A 2 -25.88 -7.51 -11.74
CA LEU A 2 -24.91 -6.90 -10.82
C LEU A 2 -24.62 -5.47 -11.24
N THR A 3 -24.95 -4.54 -10.34
CA THR A 3 -24.90 -3.09 -10.51
C THR A 3 -23.46 -2.60 -10.37
N THR A 4 -22.92 -2.00 -11.43
CA THR A 4 -21.66 -1.25 -11.40
C THR A 4 -21.87 0.07 -10.67
N ARG A 5 -21.36 0.20 -9.44
CA ARG A 5 -21.22 1.53 -8.81
C ARG A 5 -19.92 2.18 -9.28
N LYS A 6 -20.02 3.09 -10.24
CA LYS A 6 -19.01 4.14 -10.46
C LYS A 6 -19.01 5.05 -9.23
N GLN A 7 -17.88 5.16 -8.54
CA GLN A 7 -17.61 6.33 -7.72
C GLN A 7 -16.89 7.35 -8.62
N ASP A 8 -17.64 8.31 -9.12
CA ASP A 8 -17.11 9.43 -9.90
C ASP A 8 -16.31 10.35 -8.97
N PHE A 9 -14.98 10.22 -9.02
CA PHE A 9 -14.10 11.30 -8.59
C PHE A 9 -13.96 12.29 -9.74
N GLY A 10 -14.42 13.51 -9.49
CA GLY A 10 -14.50 14.60 -10.46
C GLY A 10 -13.25 14.77 -11.32
N ASN A 11 -13.50 14.68 -12.63
CA ASN A 11 -12.87 15.41 -13.72
C ASN A 11 -11.33 15.56 -13.68
N ARG A 12 -10.60 14.50 -14.06
CA ARG A 12 -9.46 14.55 -15.01
C ARG A 12 -9.05 13.14 -15.45
N LYS A 13 -9.47 12.84 -16.68
CA LYS A 13 -9.04 11.84 -17.67
C LYS A 13 -7.87 10.89 -17.31
N ASN A 14 -8.16 9.59 -17.51
CA ASN A 14 -7.29 8.42 -17.69
C ASN A 14 -6.75 7.74 -16.42
N THR A 15 -7.64 7.03 -15.73
CA THR A 15 -7.33 5.81 -14.97
C THR A 15 -8.13 4.67 -15.58
N ALA A 16 -7.48 3.59 -15.99
CA ALA A 16 -8.16 2.37 -16.44
C ALA A 16 -8.19 1.40 -15.26
N PHE A 17 -9.38 1.12 -14.76
CA PHE A 17 -9.61 0.05 -13.79
C PHE A 17 -9.88 -1.23 -14.59
N ALA A 18 -8.91 -2.13 -14.66
CA ALA A 18 -9.19 -3.50 -15.10
C ALA A 18 -9.60 -4.30 -13.86
N ILE A 19 -10.90 -4.57 -13.73
CA ILE A 19 -11.44 -5.50 -12.74
C ILE A 19 -11.56 -6.84 -13.46
N ASP A 20 -10.61 -7.75 -13.25
CA ASP A 20 -10.78 -9.14 -13.64
C ASP A 20 -11.40 -9.91 -12.47
N ALA A 21 -12.41 -10.73 -12.76
CA ALA A 21 -13.37 -11.24 -11.78
C ALA A 21 -12.88 -12.47 -11.00
N THR A 22 -11.65 -12.93 -11.21
CA THR A 22 -11.16 -14.20 -10.65
C THR A 22 -9.86 -14.08 -9.83
N ALA A 23 -9.17 -12.95 -9.89
CA ALA A 23 -8.06 -12.61 -8.99
C ALA A 23 -8.04 -11.09 -8.84
N THR A 24 -8.16 -10.56 -7.62
CA THR A 24 -8.27 -9.11 -7.41
C THR A 24 -6.90 -8.43 -7.54
N ALA A 25 -6.36 -8.40 -8.75
CA ALA A 25 -5.21 -7.59 -9.13
C ALA A 25 -5.69 -6.17 -9.49
N LEU A 26 -5.61 -5.23 -8.53
CA LEU A 26 -5.84 -3.82 -8.80
C LEU A 26 -4.56 -3.18 -9.35
N LEU A 27 -4.51 -2.93 -10.65
CA LEU A 27 -3.42 -2.21 -11.29
C LEU A 27 -3.69 -0.70 -11.25
N LEU A 28 -3.11 0.02 -10.28
CA LEU A 28 -3.13 1.48 -10.25
C LEU A 28 -2.05 2.02 -11.21
N ARG A 29 -2.42 2.31 -12.47
CA ARG A 29 -1.52 3.00 -13.41
C ARG A 29 -1.71 4.52 -13.35
N HIS A 30 -0.63 5.27 -13.10
CA HIS A 30 -0.53 6.68 -13.45
C HIS A 30 0.51 6.87 -14.56
N ARG A 31 0.41 7.97 -15.32
CA ARG A 31 1.22 8.23 -16.53
C ARG A 31 2.72 7.97 -16.35
N ASN A 32 3.27 8.13 -15.15
CA ASN A 32 4.69 7.96 -14.83
C ASN A 32 4.96 7.12 -13.56
N SER A 33 3.98 6.35 -13.06
CA SER A 33 4.17 5.45 -11.90
C SER A 33 3.12 4.33 -11.93
N ALA A 34 3.58 3.10 -12.14
CA ALA A 34 2.76 1.90 -12.01
C ALA A 34 2.79 1.45 -10.54
N THR A 35 1.63 1.45 -9.88
CA THR A 35 1.43 0.75 -8.60
C THR A 35 0.57 -0.47 -8.89
N VAL A 36 1.20 -1.64 -8.91
CA VAL A 36 0.48 -2.92 -9.00
C VAL A 36 0.07 -3.28 -7.57
N THR A 37 -1.21 -3.55 -7.31
CA THR A 37 -1.72 -4.14 -6.06
C THR A 37 -2.35 -5.48 -6.42
N LEU A 38 -1.81 -6.58 -5.90
CA LEU A 38 -2.44 -7.90 -6.03
C LEU A 38 -3.08 -8.23 -4.70
N SER A 39 -4.36 -8.59 -4.68
CA SER A 39 -5.10 -9.05 -3.51
C SER A 39 -5.67 -10.43 -3.84
N LEU A 40 -5.31 -11.43 -3.04
CA LEU A 40 -5.85 -12.78 -3.16
C LEU A 40 -7.07 -12.88 -2.25
N PHE A 41 -8.21 -13.27 -2.83
CA PHE A 41 -9.46 -13.50 -2.14
C PHE A 41 -9.99 -14.84 -2.63
N ASN A 42 -9.45 -15.97 -2.15
CA ASN A 42 -10.16 -17.24 -2.24
C ASN A 42 -9.63 -18.26 -1.21
N ASP A 43 -10.57 -18.78 -0.42
CA ASP A 43 -10.39 -20.01 0.36
C ASP A 43 -10.24 -21.18 -0.62
N GLY A 44 -9.00 -21.67 -0.82
CA GLY A 44 -8.73 -22.85 -1.65
C GLY A 44 -7.56 -22.74 -2.61
N ASP A 45 -6.88 -21.59 -2.68
CA ASP A 45 -5.70 -21.43 -3.53
C ASP A 45 -4.52 -22.23 -2.96
N THR A 46 -4.10 -23.27 -3.69
CA THR A 46 -2.84 -23.98 -3.45
C THR A 46 -1.64 -23.03 -3.58
N ASP A 47 -0.49 -23.37 -2.97
CA ASP A 47 0.77 -22.58 -3.07
C ASP A 47 1.14 -22.20 -4.52
N ILE A 48 0.70 -23.01 -5.49
CA ILE A 48 0.91 -22.82 -6.93
C ILE A 48 0.14 -21.59 -7.44
N SER A 49 -1.10 -21.37 -7.01
CA SER A 49 -1.92 -20.20 -7.42
C SER A 49 -1.31 -18.89 -6.95
N LEU A 50 -0.73 -18.87 -5.74
CA LEU A 50 -0.03 -17.71 -5.19
C LEU A 50 1.21 -17.37 -6.04
N LEU A 51 2.01 -18.39 -6.38
CA LEU A 51 3.19 -18.25 -7.22
C LEU A 51 2.85 -17.78 -8.64
N ILE A 52 1.78 -18.32 -9.25
CA ILE A 52 1.31 -17.91 -10.58
C ILE A 52 0.87 -16.45 -10.54
N THR A 53 0.05 -16.06 -9.56
CA THR A 53 -0.41 -14.67 -9.40
C THR A 53 0.76 -13.69 -9.22
N TYR A 54 1.74 -14.05 -8.39
CA TYR A 54 2.96 -13.26 -8.22
C TYR A 54 3.75 -13.11 -9.54
N ARG A 55 3.98 -14.22 -10.25
CA ARG A 55 4.71 -14.21 -11.54
C ARG A 55 3.98 -13.42 -12.63
N THR A 56 2.66 -13.53 -12.72
CA THR A 56 1.84 -12.74 -13.64
C THR A 56 1.91 -11.25 -13.31
N GLY A 57 1.85 -10.90 -12.02
CA GLY A 57 2.05 -9.53 -11.54
C GLY A 57 3.41 -8.94 -11.93
N LEU A 58 4.48 -9.72 -11.76
CA LEU A 58 5.83 -9.33 -12.19
C LEU A 58 5.94 -9.16 -13.71
N SER A 59 5.32 -10.05 -14.50
CA SER A 59 5.32 -9.95 -15.96
C SER A 59 4.59 -8.70 -16.45
N ASN A 60 3.50 -8.31 -15.79
CA ASN A 60 2.80 -7.05 -16.07
C ASN A 60 3.63 -5.81 -15.75
N ARG A 61 4.59 -5.89 -14.80
CA ARG A 61 5.60 -4.84 -14.55
C ARG A 61 6.58 -4.70 -15.73
N ARG A 62 6.86 -5.78 -16.47
CA ARG A 62 7.90 -5.84 -17.51
C ARG A 62 7.49 -5.20 -18.84
N ILE A 63 6.20 -5.01 -19.12
CA ILE A 63 5.70 -4.57 -20.44
C ILE A 63 5.81 -3.05 -20.68
N GLY A 64 6.18 -2.23 -19.68
CA GLY A 64 6.31 -0.77 -19.84
C GLY A 64 7.67 -0.26 -20.36
N ALA A 65 8.75 -1.04 -20.23
CA ALA A 65 10.10 -0.53 -20.50
C ALA A 65 10.38 -0.31 -22.00
N THR A 66 10.38 0.94 -22.44
CA THR A 66 10.93 1.35 -23.75
C THR A 66 12.38 1.77 -23.61
N SER A 67 13.16 1.58 -24.68
CA SER A 67 14.64 1.58 -24.74
C SER A 67 15.39 2.84 -24.29
N ILE A 68 14.70 3.89 -23.84
CA ILE A 68 15.30 5.17 -23.42
C ILE A 68 15.04 5.50 -21.93
N ASN A 69 14.16 4.78 -21.23
CA ASN A 69 13.96 4.95 -19.79
C ASN A 69 13.72 3.57 -19.15
N SER A 70 14.55 3.17 -18.18
CA SER A 70 14.23 2.02 -17.34
C SER A 70 13.07 2.39 -16.41
N GLU A 71 11.85 2.35 -16.91
CA GLU A 71 10.62 2.73 -16.19
C GLU A 71 10.42 1.94 -14.87
N SER A 72 11.07 0.78 -14.75
CA SER A 72 11.17 0.01 -13.50
C SER A 72 11.87 0.76 -12.36
N SER A 73 12.82 1.66 -12.64
CA SER A 73 13.52 2.45 -11.62
C SER A 73 12.66 3.58 -11.03
N ARG A 74 11.54 3.91 -11.68
CA ARG A 74 10.69 5.08 -11.35
C ARG A 74 9.29 4.72 -10.86
N SER A 75 9.00 3.43 -10.71
CA SER A 75 7.70 2.91 -10.28
C SER A 75 7.79 2.12 -8.97
N HIS A 76 6.69 2.04 -8.24
CA HIS A 76 6.59 1.35 -6.95
C HIS A 76 5.71 0.11 -7.09
N THR A 77 6.18 -1.07 -6.70
CA THR A 77 5.36 -2.29 -6.71
C THR A 77 4.85 -2.60 -5.30
N VAL A 78 3.56 -2.95 -5.17
CA VAL A 78 2.95 -3.31 -3.88
C VAL A 78 2.24 -4.66 -4.02
N PHE A 79 2.80 -5.72 -3.47
CA PHE A 79 2.13 -7.02 -3.42
C PHE A 79 1.45 -7.20 -2.05
N THR A 80 0.15 -7.48 -2.04
CA THR A 80 -0.63 -7.63 -0.79
C THR A 80 -1.22 -9.03 -0.69
N CYS A 81 -0.73 -9.84 0.24
CA CYS A 81 -1.36 -11.11 0.59
C CYS A 81 -2.27 -10.91 1.79
N VAL A 82 -3.55 -11.29 1.67
CA VAL A 82 -4.47 -11.33 2.81
C VAL A 82 -4.62 -12.79 3.23
N VAL A 83 -4.34 -13.06 4.50
CA VAL A 83 -4.43 -14.40 5.09
C VAL A 83 -5.57 -14.37 6.11
N GLU A 84 -6.56 -15.22 5.89
CA GLU A 84 -7.67 -15.41 6.82
C GLU A 84 -7.55 -16.77 7.49
N SER A 85 -7.82 -16.82 8.78
CA SER A 85 -7.80 -18.04 9.56
C SER A 85 -9.07 -18.13 10.39
N ARG A 86 -9.72 -19.29 10.33
CA ARG A 86 -10.88 -19.60 11.14
C ARG A 86 -10.50 -20.70 12.12
N CYS A 87 -10.53 -20.39 13.40
CA CYS A 87 -10.32 -21.38 14.45
C CYS A 87 -11.65 -21.63 15.17
N LYS A 88 -12.05 -22.89 15.29
CA LYS A 88 -13.10 -23.30 16.21
C LYS A 88 -12.43 -23.77 17.49
N SER A 89 -12.70 -23.10 18.59
CA SER A 89 -12.22 -23.56 19.88
C SER A 89 -13.07 -24.75 20.35
N THR A 90 -12.40 -25.84 20.70
CA THR A 90 -13.04 -27.08 21.17
C THR A 90 -13.57 -26.96 22.61
N ALA A 91 -13.13 -25.95 23.36
CA ALA A 91 -13.48 -25.76 24.76
C ALA A 91 -14.79 -24.98 24.99
N ASP A 92 -15.09 -24.01 24.12
CA ASP A 92 -16.24 -23.09 24.23
C ASP A 92 -17.17 -23.16 23.00
N GLY A 93 -16.81 -23.92 21.96
CA GLY A 93 -17.55 -24.01 20.71
C GLY A 93 -17.51 -22.73 19.87
N MET A 94 -16.80 -21.69 20.32
CA MET A 94 -16.77 -20.38 19.68
C MET A 94 -15.83 -20.38 18.48
N SER A 95 -16.29 -19.73 17.41
CA SER A 95 -15.51 -19.55 16.18
C SER A 95 -14.83 -18.18 16.21
N ARG A 96 -13.51 -18.19 16.03
CA ARG A 96 -12.65 -17.00 16.00
C ARG A 96 -12.14 -16.81 14.57
N PHE A 97 -12.26 -15.59 14.06
CA PHE A 97 -11.77 -15.20 12.75
C PHE A 97 -10.57 -14.29 12.92
N LYS A 98 -9.43 -14.66 12.33
CA LYS A 98 -8.23 -13.83 12.32
C LYS A 98 -7.91 -13.44 10.89
N THR A 99 -7.57 -12.18 10.67
CA THR A 99 -7.15 -11.67 9.36
C THR A 99 -5.79 -11.00 9.47
N SER A 100 -4.86 -11.38 8.60
CA SER A 100 -3.55 -10.77 8.47
C SER A 100 -3.37 -10.22 7.06
N ARG A 101 -2.70 -9.07 6.93
CA ARG A 101 -2.34 -8.48 5.64
C ARG A 101 -0.83 -8.36 5.58
N ILE A 102 -0.23 -9.00 4.58
CA ILE A 102 1.21 -8.96 4.31
C ILE A 102 1.42 -8.08 3.09
N ASN A 103 2.09 -6.94 3.27
CA ASN A 103 2.45 -6.04 2.19
C ASN A 103 3.94 -6.18 1.88
N LEU A 104 4.28 -6.57 0.65
CA LEU A 104 5.64 -6.57 0.12
C LEU A 104 5.77 -5.41 -0.86
N VAL A 105 6.62 -4.44 -0.54
CA VAL A 105 6.70 -3.17 -1.24
C VAL A 105 8.10 -3.01 -1.82
N ASP A 106 8.18 -2.90 -3.14
CA ASP A 106 9.40 -2.57 -3.89
C ASP A 106 9.30 -1.11 -4.32
N LEU A 107 10.12 -0.25 -3.72
CA LEU A 107 10.07 1.19 -3.96
C LEU A 107 10.89 1.55 -5.21
N ALA A 108 10.48 2.62 -5.88
CA ALA A 108 11.29 3.26 -6.91
C ALA A 108 12.67 3.67 -6.36
N GLY A 109 13.62 3.87 -7.27
CA GLY A 109 14.96 4.37 -6.99
C GLY A 109 14.93 5.66 -6.16
N SER A 110 15.71 5.68 -5.09
CA SER A 110 15.80 6.82 -4.16
C SER A 110 16.75 7.93 -4.62
N GLU A 111 17.47 7.70 -5.72
CA GLU A 111 18.48 8.59 -6.23
C GLU A 111 17.91 9.94 -6.70
N ARG A 112 18.72 10.98 -6.50
CA ARG A 112 18.35 12.34 -6.91
C ARG A 112 18.59 12.52 -8.40
N GLN A 113 17.54 12.92 -9.13
CA GLN A 113 17.61 13.18 -10.57
C GLN A 113 18.45 14.42 -10.98
N LYS A 114 19.09 15.13 -10.02
CA LYS A 114 19.98 16.26 -10.34
C LYS A 114 21.19 15.86 -11.19
N LEU A 115 21.51 14.58 -11.28
CA LEU A 115 22.60 14.05 -12.11
C LEU A 115 22.24 13.92 -13.60
N THR A 116 20.99 14.12 -14.02
CA THR A 116 20.56 13.81 -15.40
C THR A 116 20.69 14.96 -16.39
N GLY A 117 21.21 16.14 -15.99
CA GLY A 117 21.45 17.27 -16.90
C GLY A 117 20.21 17.82 -17.63
N ALA A 118 19.00 17.47 -17.18
CA ALA A 118 17.76 17.76 -17.89
C ALA A 118 17.26 19.19 -17.57
N ALA A 119 17.15 20.05 -18.59
CA ALA A 119 16.59 21.40 -18.48
C ALA A 119 15.12 21.46 -18.95
N GLY A 120 14.36 22.46 -18.47
CA GLY A 120 13.01 22.79 -18.97
C GLY A 120 11.88 21.87 -18.48
N GLU A 121 10.93 21.52 -19.36
CA GLU A 121 9.78 20.64 -19.09
C GLU A 121 10.19 19.29 -18.47
N ARG A 122 11.35 18.75 -18.86
CA ARG A 122 11.92 17.52 -18.27
C ARG A 122 12.30 17.67 -16.80
N LEU A 123 12.65 18.88 -16.31
CA LEU A 123 12.93 19.13 -14.89
C LEU A 123 11.62 19.18 -14.08
N LYS A 124 10.54 19.74 -14.65
CA LYS A 124 9.20 19.70 -14.05
C LYS A 124 8.64 18.28 -14.00
N GLU A 125 8.88 17.50 -15.05
CA GLU A 125 8.53 16.08 -15.09
C GLU A 125 9.37 15.25 -14.08
N ALA A 126 10.68 15.49 -14.02
CA ALA A 126 11.61 14.89 -13.05
C ALA A 126 11.22 15.19 -11.59
N GLY A 127 10.79 16.43 -11.31
CA GLY A 127 10.29 16.82 -9.99
C GLY A 127 9.02 16.07 -9.55
N ASN A 128 8.17 15.69 -10.51
CA ASN A 128 6.96 14.93 -10.24
C ASN A 128 7.22 13.43 -10.05
N ILE A 129 8.26 12.86 -10.68
CA ILE A 129 8.59 11.43 -10.58
C ILE A 129 8.94 11.03 -9.15
N ASN A 130 9.77 11.82 -8.46
CA ASN A 130 10.18 11.52 -7.08
C ASN A 130 9.23 12.08 -6.02
N ARG A 131 8.04 12.55 -6.41
CA ARG A 131 7.09 13.14 -5.47
C ARG A 131 6.66 12.13 -4.42
N SER A 132 6.32 10.90 -4.80
CA SER A 132 5.90 9.84 -3.86
C SER A 132 6.98 9.51 -2.83
N LEU A 133 8.25 9.38 -3.24
CA LEU A 133 9.38 9.15 -2.32
C LEU A 133 9.69 10.36 -1.43
N SER A 134 9.55 11.58 -1.97
CA SER A 134 9.73 12.80 -1.19
C SER A 134 8.65 12.92 -0.10
N GLN A 135 7.39 12.61 -0.44
CA GLN A 135 6.30 12.57 0.54
C GLN A 135 6.49 11.45 1.56
N LEU A 136 6.98 10.28 1.15
CA LEU A 136 7.34 9.19 2.06
C LEU A 136 8.45 9.63 3.04
N GLY A 137 9.48 10.32 2.54
CA GLY A 137 10.55 10.87 3.38
C GLY A 137 10.04 11.90 4.40
N ASN A 138 9.15 12.80 3.97
CA ASN A 138 8.50 13.76 4.86
C ASN A 138 7.65 13.06 5.93
N LEU A 139 6.85 12.08 5.51
CA LEU A 139 6.01 11.28 6.40
C LEU A 139 6.85 10.59 7.49
N ILE A 140 7.96 9.95 7.11
CA ILE A 140 8.86 9.28 8.05
C ILE A 140 9.48 10.27 9.04
N ASN A 141 9.86 11.47 8.59
CA ASN A 141 10.40 12.50 9.48
C ASN A 141 9.38 12.91 10.55
N ILE A 142 8.14 13.18 10.12
CA ILE A 142 7.04 13.56 11.02
C ILE A 142 6.76 12.43 12.01
N LEU A 143 6.65 11.19 11.54
CA LEU A 143 6.38 10.02 12.38
C LEU A 143 7.49 9.75 13.40
N ALA A 144 8.75 9.91 13.00
CA ALA A 144 9.90 9.79 13.90
C ALA A 144 9.86 10.85 15.00
N GLU A 145 9.58 12.11 14.63
CA GLU A 145 9.49 13.22 15.60
C GLU A 145 8.32 13.03 16.57
N VAL A 146 7.14 12.62 16.08
CA VAL A 146 5.98 12.29 16.94
C VAL A 146 6.32 11.15 17.90
N SER A 147 7.04 10.12 17.43
CA SER A 147 7.42 8.95 18.24
C SER A 147 8.45 9.28 19.34
N GLN A 148 9.30 10.28 19.10
CA GLN A 148 10.34 10.72 20.04
C GLN A 148 9.83 11.79 21.02
N THR A 149 9.07 12.76 20.54
CA THR A 149 8.61 13.92 21.33
C THR A 149 7.26 13.71 22.00
N GLY A 150 6.45 12.76 21.52
CA GLY A 150 5.07 12.54 21.98
C GLY A 150 4.09 13.64 21.56
N LYS A 151 4.54 14.70 20.88
CA LYS A 151 3.67 15.79 20.44
C LYS A 151 2.81 15.35 19.28
N GLN A 152 1.49 15.51 19.42
CA GLN A 152 0.55 15.25 18.33
C GLN A 152 0.78 16.24 17.19
N ARG A 153 0.82 15.73 15.96
CA ARG A 153 0.91 16.51 14.72
C ARG A 153 0.03 15.88 13.65
N HIS A 154 -0.41 16.69 12.70
CA HIS A 154 -1.07 16.19 11.51
C HIS A 154 -0.11 15.32 10.68
N ILE A 155 -0.51 14.09 10.39
CA ILE A 155 0.28 13.13 9.61
C ILE A 155 -0.28 13.07 8.17
N PRO A 156 0.46 13.54 7.16
CA PRO A 156 -0.07 13.76 5.82
C PRO A 156 -0.04 12.50 4.93
N TYR A 157 -0.72 11.42 5.33
CA TYR A 157 -0.77 10.19 4.52
C TYR A 157 -1.35 10.42 3.11
N ARG A 158 -2.20 11.42 2.94
CA ARG A 158 -2.91 11.71 1.67
C ARG A 158 -2.09 12.48 0.63
N ASP A 159 -0.89 12.95 0.97
CA ASP A 159 -0.06 13.77 0.07
C ASP A 159 0.48 12.98 -1.14
N SER A 160 0.49 11.65 -1.05
CA SER A 160 0.74 10.74 -2.16
C SER A 160 -0.09 9.46 -2.05
N ARG A 161 -0.31 8.78 -3.17
CA ARG A 161 -0.99 7.46 -3.17
C ARG A 161 -0.18 6.39 -2.45
N LEU A 162 1.16 6.45 -2.55
CA LEU A 162 2.06 5.54 -1.86
C LEU A 162 1.91 5.68 -0.33
N THR A 163 2.01 6.90 0.19
CA THR A 163 1.85 7.16 1.63
C THR A 163 0.45 6.80 2.13
N PHE A 164 -0.56 6.95 1.29
CA PHE A 164 -1.94 6.55 1.62
C PHE A 164 -2.08 5.03 1.71
N LEU A 165 -1.52 4.29 0.75
CA LEU A 165 -1.51 2.82 0.78
C LEU A 165 -0.73 2.26 1.97
N LEU A 166 0.35 2.95 2.38
CA LEU A 166 1.20 2.54 3.50
C LEU A 166 0.75 3.07 4.86
N GLN A 167 -0.42 3.69 4.96
CA GLN A 167 -0.91 4.30 6.20
C GLN A 167 -0.98 3.32 7.38
N GLU A 168 -1.43 2.07 7.14
CA GLU A 168 -1.44 1.05 8.20
C GLU A 168 -0.02 0.55 8.52
N SER A 169 0.88 0.58 7.54
CA SER A 169 2.25 0.07 7.66
C SER A 169 3.20 1.00 8.41
N LEU A 170 3.00 2.31 8.33
CA LEU A 170 3.86 3.33 8.93
C LEU A 170 3.11 4.04 10.06
N GLY A 171 3.42 3.74 11.32
CA GLY A 171 2.75 4.34 12.48
C GLY A 171 1.37 3.77 12.81
N GLY A 172 0.92 2.74 12.10
CA GLY A 172 -0.39 2.11 12.25
C GLY A 172 -0.35 0.71 12.89
N ASN A 173 -1.38 -0.08 12.59
CA ASN A 173 -1.51 -1.47 13.00
C ASN A 173 -0.78 -2.43 12.04
N ALA A 174 0.54 -2.47 12.14
CA ALA A 174 1.35 -3.39 11.35
C ALA A 174 2.67 -3.70 12.04
N LYS A 175 3.21 -4.90 11.78
CA LYS A 175 4.63 -5.17 11.99
C LYS A 175 5.38 -4.72 10.75
N LEU A 176 6.24 -3.70 10.91
CA LEU A 176 6.99 -3.11 9.80
C LEU A 176 8.44 -3.58 9.83
N ALA A 177 8.93 -4.06 8.69
CA ALA A 177 10.34 -4.25 8.42
C ALA A 177 10.71 -3.43 7.19
N MET A 178 11.86 -2.76 7.23
CA MET A 178 12.37 -1.96 6.12
C MET A 178 13.78 -2.45 5.78
N VAL A 179 13.97 -2.84 4.52
CA VAL A 179 15.27 -3.23 3.98
C VAL A 179 15.83 -2.07 3.17
N CYS A 180 16.98 -1.56 3.59
CA CYS A 180 17.65 -0.46 2.90
C CYS A 180 18.82 -1.00 2.09
N ALA A 181 18.64 -1.13 0.78
CA ALA A 181 19.71 -1.52 -0.14
C ALA A 181 20.68 -0.35 -0.36
N ILE A 182 21.98 -0.61 -0.19
CA ILE A 182 23.06 0.37 -0.36
C ILE A 182 24.16 -0.19 -1.24
N SER A 183 24.92 0.70 -1.89
CA SER A 183 26.08 0.33 -2.69
C SER A 183 27.38 0.69 -1.95
N PRO A 184 28.40 -0.19 -1.95
CA PRO A 184 29.71 0.11 -1.38
C PRO A 184 30.58 0.99 -2.29
N ALA A 185 30.16 1.26 -3.53
CA ALA A 185 30.95 2.02 -4.49
C ALA A 185 31.13 3.49 -4.05
N GLN A 186 32.34 4.03 -4.24
CA GLN A 186 32.65 5.42 -3.89
C GLN A 186 31.77 6.43 -4.64
N SER A 187 31.40 6.13 -5.89
CA SER A 187 30.49 6.93 -6.70
C SER A 187 29.09 7.05 -6.10
N CYS A 188 28.69 6.10 -5.23
CA CYS A 188 27.38 6.06 -4.59
C CYS A 188 27.38 6.64 -3.16
N ARG A 189 28.52 7.18 -2.67
CA ARG A 189 28.69 7.60 -1.26
C ARG A 189 27.58 8.52 -0.75
N SER A 190 27.16 9.51 -1.54
CA SER A 190 26.11 10.46 -1.17
C SER A 190 24.73 9.82 -1.03
N GLU A 191 24.38 8.93 -1.96
CA GLU A 191 23.11 8.21 -1.94
C GLU A 191 23.08 7.18 -0.82
N THR A 192 24.17 6.42 -0.62
CA THR A 192 24.32 5.49 0.52
C THR A 192 24.13 6.21 1.86
N PHE A 193 24.75 7.38 2.05
CA PHE A 193 24.54 8.17 3.27
C PHE A 193 23.09 8.64 3.43
N SER A 194 22.45 9.07 2.33
CA SER A 194 21.05 9.49 2.34
C SER A 194 20.12 8.35 2.76
N THR A 195 20.34 7.15 2.22
CA THR A 195 19.60 5.93 2.57
C THR A 195 19.81 5.53 4.03
N LEU A 196 21.05 5.57 4.54
CA LEU A 196 21.32 5.26 5.96
C LEU A 196 20.66 6.26 6.91
N ARG A 197 20.66 7.55 6.58
CA ARG A 197 19.96 8.57 7.37
C ARG A 197 18.44 8.38 7.34
N PHE A 198 17.89 7.97 6.20
CA PHE A 198 16.48 7.60 6.10
C PHE A 198 16.16 6.39 6.99
N ALA A 199 16.97 5.34 6.94
CA ALA A 199 16.84 4.15 7.79
C ALA A 199 16.88 4.50 9.29
N GLN A 200 17.80 5.39 9.69
CA GLN A 200 17.92 5.86 11.06
C GLN A 200 16.62 6.52 11.56
N ARG A 201 15.95 7.32 10.72
CA ARG A 201 14.67 7.96 11.06
C ARG A 201 13.52 6.96 11.05
N ALA A 202 13.47 6.08 10.06
CA ALA A 202 12.45 5.03 9.97
C ALA A 202 12.49 4.11 11.21
N LYS A 203 13.69 3.79 11.73
CA LYS A 203 13.86 3.01 12.98
C LYS A 203 13.21 3.64 14.20
N ALA A 204 13.03 4.96 14.23
CA ALA A 204 12.41 5.66 15.36
C ALA A 204 10.88 5.60 15.35
N ILE A 205 10.26 5.18 14.25
CA ILE A 205 8.80 5.07 14.11
C ILE A 205 8.29 3.94 15.00
N LYS A 206 7.26 4.22 15.81
CA LYS A 206 6.59 3.20 16.63
C LYS A 206 5.25 2.82 16.01
N ASN A 207 5.13 1.54 15.61
CA ASN A 207 3.86 0.95 15.22
C ASN A 207 3.13 0.36 16.43
N LYS A 208 1.80 0.28 16.35
CA LYS A 208 0.93 -0.34 17.35
C LYS A 208 0.25 -1.56 16.74
N ALA A 209 1.02 -2.64 16.59
CA ALA A 209 0.51 -3.88 16.04
C ALA A 209 -0.42 -4.59 17.03
N VAL A 210 -1.65 -4.86 16.61
CA VAL A 210 -2.71 -5.58 17.32
C VAL A 210 -3.20 -6.72 16.44
N VAL A 211 -3.53 -7.86 17.04
CA VAL A 211 -4.09 -9.00 16.30
C VAL A 211 -5.48 -8.63 15.81
N ASN A 212 -5.72 -8.70 14.50
CA ASN A 212 -7.07 -8.51 13.96
C ASN A 212 -7.84 -9.81 14.17
N GLU A 213 -8.58 -9.88 15.26
CA GLU A 213 -9.44 -11.00 15.62
C GLU A 213 -10.88 -10.52 15.79
N VAL A 214 -11.83 -11.28 15.26
CA VAL A 214 -13.27 -11.02 15.38
C VAL A 214 -13.95 -12.31 15.86
N MET A 215 -14.80 -12.20 16.88
CA MET A 215 -15.61 -13.33 17.34
C MET A 215 -16.85 -13.47 16.46
N GLN A 216 -17.30 -14.71 16.22
CA GLN A 216 -18.52 -14.93 15.42
C GLN A 216 -19.75 -14.26 16.03
N ASP A 217 -19.84 -14.18 17.36
CA ASP A 217 -20.94 -13.53 18.06
C ASP A 217 -20.98 -12.02 17.81
N ASP A 218 -19.81 -11.36 17.75
CA ASP A 218 -19.71 -9.94 17.41
C ASP A 218 -20.25 -9.67 16.00
N VAL A 219 -19.94 -10.54 15.04
CA VAL A 219 -20.44 -10.44 13.66
C VAL A 219 -21.96 -10.58 13.61
N ASN A 220 -22.51 -11.53 14.37
CA ASN A 220 -23.95 -11.75 14.43
C ASN A 220 -24.66 -10.56 15.08
N HIS A 221 -24.12 -10.03 16.17
CA HIS A 221 -24.64 -8.85 16.83
C HIS A 221 -24.61 -7.62 15.93
N LEU A 222 -23.49 -7.36 15.25
CA LEU A 222 -23.37 -6.25 14.29
C LEU A 222 -24.36 -6.38 13.13
N ARG A 223 -24.60 -7.59 12.63
CA ARG A 223 -25.63 -7.83 11.59
C ARG A 223 -27.03 -7.51 12.09
N GLN A 224 -27.32 -7.81 13.35
CA GLN A 224 -28.61 -7.48 13.97
C GLN A 224 -28.79 -5.97 14.13
N VAL A 225 -27.76 -5.26 14.60
CA VAL A 225 -27.78 -3.79 14.70
C VAL A 225 -27.93 -3.13 13.33
N ILE A 226 -27.21 -3.62 12.31
CA ILE A 226 -27.35 -3.13 10.92
C ILE A 226 -28.78 -3.31 10.42
N ARG A 227 -29.44 -4.42 10.78
CA ARG A 227 -30.83 -4.67 10.40
C ARG A 227 -31.78 -3.68 11.09
N GLN A 228 -31.64 -3.50 12.39
CA GLN A 228 -32.46 -2.55 13.17
C GLN A 228 -32.33 -1.12 12.63
N LEU A 229 -31.11 -0.65 12.39
CA LEU A 229 -30.87 0.68 11.84
C LEU A 229 -31.45 0.86 10.44
N ARG A 230 -31.42 -0.19 9.60
CA ARG A 230 -32.07 -0.16 8.28
C ARG A 230 -33.59 -0.05 8.41
N ASP A 231 -34.19 -0.78 9.34
CA ASP A 231 -35.62 -0.76 9.60
C ASP A 231 -36.06 0.65 10.10
N GLU A 232 -35.30 1.26 11.03
CA GLU A 232 -35.54 2.64 11.49
C GLU A 232 -35.41 3.69 10.38
N LEU A 233 -34.42 3.54 9.49
CA LEU A 233 -34.25 4.41 8.33
C LEU A 233 -35.42 4.29 7.35
N THR A 234 -35.94 3.09 7.13
CA THR A 234 -37.13 2.90 6.27
C THR A 234 -38.39 3.49 6.86
N VAL A 235 -38.56 3.41 8.18
CA VAL A 235 -39.70 4.03 8.89
C VAL A 235 -39.60 5.55 8.91
N SER A 236 -38.38 6.11 8.99
CA SER A 236 -38.15 7.56 9.03
C SER A 236 -38.25 8.25 7.65
N THR A 237 -38.30 7.48 6.56
CA THR A 237 -38.47 7.99 5.19
C THR A 237 -39.92 7.93 4.67
N CYS A 238 -40.87 7.53 5.52
CA CYS A 238 -42.31 7.57 5.25
C CYS A 238 -42.97 8.78 5.90
#